data_AF-A0A7J3QG83-F1
#
_entry.id   AF-A0A7J3QG83-F1
#
_cell.length_a   1.000
_cell.length_b   1.000
_cell.length_c   1.000
_cell.angle_alpha   90.00
_cell.angle_beta   90.00
_cell.angle_gamma   90.00
#
_symmetry.space_group_name_H-M   'P 1'
#
loop_
_entity.id
_entity.type
_entity.pdbx_description
1 polymer ?
#
loop_
_entity_poly.entity_id
_entity_poly.type
_entity_poly.pdbx_seq_one_letter_code
_entity_poly.pdbx_strand_id
1 'polypeptide(L)'
;MSAVLSGRPVLVLSEGATRVVGRDAQRMNILAARVIAEAVRTTLGPRGMDKMLVDTLGDIVVTNDGVTILKEMEVEHPAAKMMVEVAKTQDDLVGDGTTTAVVIAGELLKEAEKLLDQAIHPTIIAAGYRMAAEKAQEVLNSIAEPVSIDDEEKLKMIAMTAMTGKKAESGRDALADLVVKAVRQVADRTDGGYRVDIDHIGVEKKAGGSIADSVLVHGVILDKERVHPGMPKRVKNARIALIDAPLEIKKMETDAEIRITSPEQLRAFIEEEEMILKQMVDKIVSVGANVVICQKGIDDIAQHYLAKAGIYAVRRAKKSDMEKLARATGGKIVTNLEDLTPEDLGTAGLVEEVKIGEDKMTFVRDCKNPRAMGILIRG
;
A
#
# COMPACT_ATOMS: atom_id res chain seq x y z
N MET A 1 7.71 -30.73 72.14
CA MET A 1 7.95 -31.17 70.74
C MET A 1 6.63 -31.16 69.99
N SER A 2 6.36 -30.08 69.26
CA SER A 2 5.37 -30.04 68.19
C SER A 2 6.09 -29.51 66.96
N ALA A 3 6.23 -30.36 65.95
CA ALA A 3 6.99 -30.07 64.75
C ALA A 3 6.29 -28.98 63.95
N VAL A 4 6.95 -27.83 63.79
CA VAL A 4 6.57 -26.82 62.80
C VAL A 4 6.95 -27.39 61.43
N LEU A 5 5.94 -27.79 60.66
CA LEU A 5 6.09 -28.17 59.26
C LEU A 5 6.74 -27.01 58.50
N SER A 6 8.02 -27.19 58.17
CA SER A 6 8.80 -26.36 57.25
C SER A 6 8.24 -26.51 55.84
N GLY A 7 7.17 -25.78 55.52
CA GLY A 7 6.70 -25.62 54.15
C GLY A 7 7.69 -24.77 53.37
N ARG A 8 8.31 -25.34 52.32
CA ARG A 8 9.04 -24.56 51.32
C ARG A 8 8.12 -23.43 50.83
N PRO A 9 8.58 -22.17 50.72
CA PRO A 9 7.77 -21.12 50.13
C PRO A 9 7.36 -21.56 48.71
N VAL A 10 6.06 -21.61 48.47
CA VAL A 10 5.52 -21.97 47.15
C VAL A 10 5.73 -20.76 46.25
N LEU A 11 6.74 -20.84 45.38
CA LEU A 11 6.93 -19.92 44.26
C LEU A 11 5.79 -20.16 43.27
N VAL A 12 4.74 -19.34 43.36
CA VAL A 12 3.60 -19.35 42.42
C VAL A 12 3.94 -18.59 41.13
N LEU A 13 4.86 -17.63 41.20
CA LEU A 13 5.32 -16.84 40.06
C LEU A 13 6.81 -17.09 39.82
N SER A 14 7.23 -17.01 38.57
CA SER A 14 8.64 -17.11 38.18
C SER A 14 9.46 -15.98 38.78
N GLU A 15 10.73 -16.26 39.08
CA GLU A 15 11.70 -15.22 39.48
C GLU A 15 11.77 -14.13 38.39
N GLY A 16 11.57 -12.88 38.78
CA GLY A 16 11.51 -11.72 37.89
C GLY A 16 10.10 -11.30 37.46
N ALA A 17 9.04 -12.05 37.80
CA ALA A 17 7.67 -11.64 37.50
C ALA A 17 7.21 -10.49 38.41
N THR A 18 6.81 -9.38 37.81
CA THR A 18 6.12 -8.28 38.50
C THR A 18 4.61 -8.51 38.48
N ARG A 19 3.96 -8.34 39.62
CA ARG A 19 2.50 -8.44 39.75
C ARG A 19 1.94 -7.20 40.42
N VAL A 20 1.07 -6.50 39.71
CA VAL A 20 0.26 -5.40 40.23
C VAL A 20 -1.19 -5.85 40.25
N VAL A 21 -1.95 -5.52 41.30
CA VAL A 21 -3.34 -5.99 41.48
C VAL A 21 -4.27 -4.84 41.87
N GLY A 22 -5.58 -5.06 41.67
CA GLY A 22 -6.62 -4.15 42.14
C GLY A 22 -6.54 -2.75 41.51
N ARG A 23 -6.70 -1.72 42.35
CA ARG A 23 -6.77 -0.32 41.92
C ARG A 23 -5.47 0.18 41.31
N ASP A 24 -4.32 -0.28 41.79
CA ASP A 24 -3.02 0.16 41.28
C ASP A 24 -2.81 -0.32 39.84
N ALA A 25 -3.23 -1.55 39.52
CA ALA A 25 -3.18 -2.07 38.16
C ALA A 25 -4.11 -1.28 37.22
N GLN A 26 -5.31 -0.93 37.71
CA GLN A 26 -6.27 -0.12 36.94
C GLN A 26 -5.72 1.27 36.66
N ARG A 27 -5.19 1.97 37.67
CA ARG A 27 -4.60 3.31 37.53
C ARG A 27 -3.40 3.30 36.59
N MET A 28 -2.52 2.32 36.71
CA MET A 28 -1.35 2.19 35.84
C MET A 28 -1.76 2.00 34.37
N ASN A 29 -2.76 1.15 34.11
CA ASN A 29 -3.28 0.92 32.75
C ASN A 29 -3.96 2.18 32.18
N ILE A 30 -4.79 2.85 32.96
CA ILE A 30 -5.49 4.08 32.55
C ILE A 30 -4.48 5.19 32.27
N LEU A 31 -3.48 5.37 33.14
CA LEU A 31 -2.42 6.35 32.96
C LEU A 31 -1.65 6.11 31.66
N ALA A 32 -1.24 4.86 31.39
CA ALA A 32 -0.52 4.53 30.16
C ALA A 32 -1.35 4.87 28.90
N ALA A 33 -2.64 4.53 28.89
CA ALA A 33 -3.52 4.86 27.76
C ALA A 33 -3.75 6.37 27.60
N ARG A 34 -3.88 7.10 28.72
CA ARG A 34 -4.03 8.56 28.74
C ARG A 34 -2.80 9.27 28.19
N VAL A 35 -1.59 8.83 28.56
CA VAL A 35 -0.34 9.39 28.06
C VAL A 35 -0.25 9.24 26.54
N ILE A 36 -0.64 8.09 25.99
CA ILE A 36 -0.70 7.87 24.54
C ILE A 36 -1.70 8.82 23.87
N ALA A 37 -2.90 8.95 24.44
CA ALA A 37 -3.92 9.86 23.93
C ALA A 37 -3.46 11.33 23.96
N GLU A 38 -2.84 11.77 25.05
CA GLU A 38 -2.30 13.12 25.20
C GLU A 38 -1.15 13.39 24.21
N ALA A 39 -0.33 12.39 23.93
CA ALA A 39 0.74 12.49 22.93
C ALA A 39 0.16 12.86 21.57
N VAL A 40 -0.84 12.13 21.06
CA VAL A 40 -1.42 12.37 19.73
C VAL A 40 -2.46 13.49 19.69
N ARG A 41 -3.05 13.88 20.83
CA ARG A 41 -4.12 14.89 20.89
C ARG A 41 -3.78 16.21 20.21
N THR A 42 -2.51 16.62 20.26
CA THR A 42 -2.04 17.89 19.67
C THR A 42 -1.97 17.89 18.14
N THR A 43 -2.16 16.73 17.50
CA THR A 43 -2.25 16.62 16.04
C THR A 43 -3.68 16.69 15.52
N LEU A 44 -4.68 16.63 16.41
CA LEU A 44 -6.09 16.59 16.04
C LEU A 44 -6.59 17.94 15.51
N GLY A 45 -7.28 17.90 14.37
CA GLY A 45 -8.03 19.02 13.79
C GLY A 45 -7.22 19.87 12.80
N PRO A 46 -7.86 20.87 12.17
CA PRO A 46 -7.25 21.67 11.09
C PRO A 46 -6.09 22.56 11.55
N ARG A 47 -5.98 22.81 12.86
CA ARG A 47 -4.88 23.54 13.50
C ARG A 47 -3.98 22.63 14.33
N GLY A 48 -4.12 21.31 14.16
CA GLY A 48 -3.21 20.34 14.74
C GLY A 48 -1.82 20.51 14.16
N MET A 49 -0.80 20.32 14.98
CA MET A 49 0.60 20.47 14.56
C MET A 49 1.22 19.10 14.29
N ASP A 50 2.07 19.03 13.27
CA ASP A 50 2.87 17.85 12.97
C ASP A 50 3.82 17.52 14.11
N LYS A 51 4.16 16.24 14.25
CA LYS A 51 5.24 15.78 15.12
C LYS A 51 6.43 15.34 14.29
N MET A 52 7.61 15.72 14.76
CA MET A 52 8.88 15.20 14.28
C MET A 52 9.31 14.07 15.22
N LEU A 53 9.50 12.89 14.66
CA LEU A 53 9.98 11.69 15.32
C LEU A 53 11.35 11.37 14.75
N VAL A 54 12.30 11.07 15.63
CA VAL A 54 13.66 10.69 15.27
C VAL A 54 13.89 9.30 15.83
N ASP A 55 14.22 8.36 14.96
CA ASP A 55 14.49 6.99 15.37
C ASP A 55 15.90 6.86 15.97
N THR A 56 16.28 5.63 16.36
CA THR A 56 17.60 5.35 16.92
C THR A 56 18.74 5.42 15.89
N LEU A 57 18.42 5.32 14.60
CA LEU A 57 19.37 5.37 13.48
C LEU A 57 19.57 6.81 12.95
N GLY A 58 18.73 7.77 13.38
CA GLY A 58 18.73 9.16 12.97
C GLY A 58 17.78 9.48 11.80
N ASP A 59 16.95 8.54 11.37
CA ASP A 59 15.90 8.77 10.39
C ASP A 59 14.78 9.64 11.00
N ILE A 60 14.33 10.62 10.23
CA ILE A 60 13.38 11.65 10.68
C ILE A 60 12.05 11.46 9.97
N VAL A 61 10.99 11.19 10.73
CA VAL A 61 9.61 11.12 10.25
C VAL A 61 8.84 12.33 10.77
N VAL A 62 8.30 13.16 9.85
CA VAL A 62 7.46 14.31 10.21
C VAL A 62 6.04 14.10 9.69
N THR A 63 5.10 13.86 10.59
CA THR A 63 3.71 13.53 10.25
C THR A 63 2.70 14.07 11.28
N ASN A 64 1.47 14.30 10.82
CA ASN A 64 0.29 14.59 11.64
C ASN A 64 -0.48 13.30 11.97
N ASP A 65 -0.31 12.25 11.17
CA ASP A 65 -1.11 11.05 11.23
C ASP A 65 -0.87 10.26 12.53
N GLY A 66 -1.95 10.07 13.29
CA GLY A 66 -1.91 9.47 14.62
C GLY A 66 -1.40 8.04 14.60
N VAL A 67 -1.79 7.22 13.61
CA VAL A 67 -1.33 5.82 13.54
C VAL A 67 0.15 5.75 13.19
N THR A 68 0.65 6.59 12.27
CA THR A 68 2.08 6.67 11.96
C THR A 68 2.88 7.07 13.20
N ILE A 69 2.43 8.09 13.94
CA ILE A 69 3.09 8.51 15.20
C ILE A 69 3.17 7.34 16.19
N LEU A 70 2.08 6.60 16.36
CA LEU A 70 2.01 5.48 17.31
C LEU A 70 2.79 4.24 16.85
N LYS A 71 3.01 4.07 15.55
CA LYS A 71 3.86 2.99 15.00
C LYS A 71 5.35 3.26 15.22
N GLU A 72 5.76 4.52 15.09
CA GLU A 72 7.14 4.95 15.32
C GLU A 72 7.50 5.06 16.82
N MET A 73 6.50 5.22 17.70
CA MET A 73 6.72 5.20 19.14
C MET A 73 6.99 3.78 19.66
N GLU A 74 8.16 3.57 20.28
CA GLU A 74 8.47 2.32 20.98
C GLU A 74 7.71 2.23 22.31
N VAL A 75 6.54 1.62 22.28
CA VAL A 75 5.66 1.47 23.44
C VAL A 75 5.87 0.11 24.12
N GLU A 76 6.34 0.11 25.36
CA GLU A 76 6.53 -1.13 26.14
C GLU A 76 5.25 -1.58 26.87
N HIS A 77 4.51 -0.63 27.45
CA HIS A 77 3.39 -0.93 28.35
C HIS A 77 2.21 -1.59 27.60
N PRO A 78 1.65 -2.73 28.08
CA PRO A 78 0.61 -3.47 27.35
C PRO A 78 -0.66 -2.65 27.05
N ALA A 79 -1.16 -1.88 28.02
CA ALA A 79 -2.33 -1.03 27.80
C ALA A 79 -2.09 0.07 26.73
N ALA A 80 -0.86 0.55 26.61
CA ALA A 80 -0.50 1.52 25.60
C ALA A 80 -0.39 0.86 24.22
N LYS A 81 0.13 -0.37 24.13
CA LYS A 81 0.06 -1.18 22.89
C LYS A 81 -1.38 -1.40 22.42
N MET A 82 -2.31 -1.63 23.33
CA MET A 82 -3.74 -1.74 22.97
C MET A 82 -4.28 -0.45 22.32
N MET A 83 -3.83 0.73 22.76
CA MET A 83 -4.19 2.00 22.12
C MET A 83 -3.61 2.13 20.71
N VAL A 84 -2.39 1.63 20.49
CA VAL A 84 -1.79 1.56 19.14
C VAL A 84 -2.62 0.66 18.22
N GLU A 85 -3.08 -0.48 18.71
CA GLU A 85 -3.93 -1.39 17.91
C GLU A 85 -5.30 -0.80 17.57
N VAL A 86 -5.89 0.04 18.44
CA VAL A 86 -7.11 0.81 18.12
C VAL A 86 -6.85 1.74 16.92
N ALA A 87 -5.73 2.45 16.91
CA ALA A 87 -5.37 3.34 15.81
C ALA A 87 -5.14 2.58 14.50
N LYS A 88 -4.44 1.43 14.56
CA LYS A 88 -4.20 0.57 13.39
C LYS A 88 -5.50 0.02 12.81
N THR A 89 -6.39 -0.50 13.66
CA THR A 89 -7.68 -1.04 13.22
C THR A 89 -8.54 0.04 12.55
N GLN A 90 -8.51 1.27 13.08
CA GLN A 90 -9.23 2.40 12.48
C GLN A 90 -8.65 2.80 11.11
N ASP A 91 -7.33 2.77 10.97
CA ASP A 91 -6.62 3.03 9.72
C ASP A 91 -6.95 1.97 8.66
N ASP A 92 -6.86 0.69 9.01
CA ASP A 92 -7.08 -0.42 8.08
C ASP A 92 -8.54 -0.52 7.58
N LEU A 93 -9.52 -0.19 8.44
CA LEU A 93 -10.94 -0.32 8.11
C LEU A 93 -11.54 0.94 7.46
N VAL A 94 -11.11 2.13 7.88
CA VAL A 94 -11.74 3.40 7.49
C VAL A 94 -10.74 4.38 6.87
N GLY A 95 -9.47 4.34 7.29
CA GLY A 95 -8.39 5.21 6.75
C GLY A 95 -8.39 6.65 7.27
N ASP A 96 -9.30 7.00 8.18
CA ASP A 96 -9.34 8.32 8.83
C ASP A 96 -9.87 8.21 10.28
N GLY A 97 -9.67 9.27 11.06
CA GLY A 97 -10.12 9.34 12.45
C GLY A 97 -9.25 8.55 13.44
N THR A 98 -8.04 8.14 13.03
CA THR A 98 -7.08 7.40 13.86
C THR A 98 -6.78 8.12 15.18
N THR A 99 -6.43 9.42 15.10
CA THR A 99 -6.21 10.28 16.27
C THR A 99 -7.47 10.42 17.13
N THR A 100 -8.63 10.60 16.50
CA THR A 100 -9.92 10.76 17.20
C THR A 100 -10.26 9.52 18.02
N ALA A 101 -10.12 8.33 17.44
CA ALA A 101 -10.40 7.07 18.13
C ALA A 101 -9.52 6.89 19.39
N VAL A 102 -8.23 7.21 19.28
CA VAL A 102 -7.28 7.14 20.40
C VAL A 102 -7.61 8.16 21.48
N VAL A 103 -7.92 9.40 21.09
CA VAL A 103 -8.28 10.47 22.05
C VAL A 103 -9.58 10.14 22.79
N ILE A 104 -10.61 9.66 22.09
CA ILE A 104 -11.88 9.24 22.70
C ILE A 104 -11.64 8.09 23.68
N ALA A 105 -10.87 7.08 23.29
CA ALA A 105 -10.58 5.94 24.16
C ALA A 105 -9.81 6.38 25.43
N GLY A 106 -8.85 7.31 25.31
CA GLY A 106 -8.15 7.89 26.46
C GLY A 106 -9.08 8.67 27.40
N GLU A 107 -10.00 9.46 26.86
CA GLU A 107 -10.94 10.24 27.67
C GLU A 107 -12.00 9.35 28.35
N LEU A 108 -12.50 8.31 27.67
CA LEU A 108 -13.39 7.31 28.28
C LEU A 108 -12.73 6.62 29.48
N LEU A 109 -11.44 6.27 29.37
CA LEU A 109 -10.70 5.66 30.48
C LEU A 109 -10.50 6.64 31.64
N LYS A 110 -10.27 7.93 31.35
CA LYS A 110 -10.16 8.99 32.36
C LYS A 110 -11.48 9.25 33.09
N GLU A 111 -12.62 9.25 32.40
CA GLU A 111 -13.92 9.36 33.06
C GLU A 111 -14.28 8.08 33.84
N ALA A 112 -13.90 6.91 33.33
CA ALA A 112 -14.05 5.65 34.07
C ALA A 112 -13.23 5.64 35.38
N GLU A 113 -12.03 6.24 35.39
CA GLU A 113 -11.21 6.38 36.60
C GLU A 113 -11.98 7.09 37.73
N LYS A 114 -12.70 8.16 37.42
CA LYS A 114 -13.53 8.89 38.40
C LYS A 114 -14.64 8.02 38.99
N LEU A 115 -15.27 7.18 38.17
CA LEU A 115 -16.31 6.24 38.60
C LEU A 115 -15.72 5.12 39.47
N LEU A 116 -14.51 4.65 39.15
CA LEU A 116 -13.78 3.67 39.96
C LEU A 116 -13.40 4.24 41.33
N ASP A 117 -13.01 5.52 41.40
CA ASP A 117 -12.72 6.22 42.66
C ASP A 117 -13.98 6.35 43.54
N GLN A 118 -15.17 6.47 42.92
CA GLN A 118 -16.47 6.39 43.61
C GLN A 118 -16.88 4.95 44.02
N ALA A 119 -15.97 3.98 43.88
CA ALA A 119 -16.18 2.57 44.19
C ALA A 119 -17.29 1.89 43.37
N ILE A 120 -17.59 2.39 42.17
CA ILE A 120 -18.47 1.71 41.22
C ILE A 120 -17.73 0.51 40.63
N HIS A 121 -18.40 -0.65 40.58
CA HIS A 121 -17.78 -1.88 40.07
C HIS A 121 -17.47 -1.77 38.56
N PRO A 122 -16.27 -2.14 38.07
CA PRO A 122 -15.88 -2.01 36.66
C PRO A 122 -16.87 -2.60 35.66
N THR A 123 -17.50 -3.73 36.01
CA THR A 123 -18.53 -4.38 35.18
C THR A 123 -19.73 -3.48 34.91
N ILE A 124 -20.15 -2.66 35.89
CA ILE A 124 -21.27 -1.74 35.75
C ILE A 124 -20.88 -0.61 34.78
N ILE A 125 -19.66 -0.08 34.91
CA ILE A 125 -19.13 0.96 34.02
C ILE A 125 -19.06 0.43 32.58
N ALA A 126 -18.49 -0.76 32.39
CA ALA A 126 -18.37 -1.39 31.07
C ALA A 126 -19.74 -1.67 30.45
N ALA A 127 -20.72 -2.15 31.23
CA ALA A 127 -22.09 -2.35 30.74
C ALA A 127 -22.73 -1.02 30.32
N GLY A 128 -22.60 0.02 31.13
CA GLY A 128 -23.10 1.36 30.80
C GLY A 128 -22.48 1.93 29.52
N TYR A 129 -21.17 1.75 29.31
CA TYR A 129 -20.49 2.19 28.09
C TYR A 129 -20.93 1.41 26.85
N ARG A 130 -21.22 0.11 26.96
CA ARG A 130 -21.77 -0.66 25.83
C ARG A 130 -23.16 -0.14 25.42
N MET A 131 -24.04 0.08 26.40
CA MET A 131 -25.36 0.66 26.15
C MET A 131 -25.26 2.06 25.53
N ALA A 132 -24.32 2.88 26.02
CA ALA A 132 -24.08 4.21 25.46
C ALA A 132 -23.54 4.16 24.03
N ALA A 133 -22.65 3.20 23.72
CA ALA A 133 -22.09 3.02 22.38
C ALA A 133 -23.16 2.59 21.36
N GLU A 134 -24.04 1.65 21.72
CA GLU A 134 -25.18 1.26 20.90
C GLU A 134 -26.10 2.46 20.62
N LYS A 135 -26.45 3.21 21.68
CA LYS A 135 -27.30 4.39 21.50
C LYS A 135 -26.65 5.49 20.68
N ALA A 136 -25.33 5.68 20.82
CA ALA A 136 -24.58 6.64 20.02
C ALA A 136 -24.64 6.28 18.53
N GLN A 137 -24.51 4.98 18.18
CA GLN A 137 -24.64 4.54 16.78
C GLN A 137 -26.04 4.82 16.21
N GLU A 138 -27.11 4.58 16.97
CA GLU A 138 -28.46 4.94 16.55
C GLU A 138 -28.61 6.44 16.26
N VAL A 139 -28.05 7.28 17.13
CA VAL A 139 -28.08 8.74 16.96
C VAL A 139 -27.24 9.16 15.76
N LEU A 140 -26.05 8.60 15.58
CA LEU A 140 -25.20 8.88 14.42
C LEU A 140 -25.90 8.52 13.11
N ASN A 141 -26.61 7.40 13.06
CA ASN A 141 -27.39 6.98 11.89
C ASN A 141 -28.59 7.90 11.62
N SER A 142 -29.19 8.52 12.64
CA SER A 142 -30.34 9.40 12.46
C SER A 142 -29.96 10.82 12.00
N ILE A 143 -28.74 11.26 12.33
CA ILE A 143 -28.19 12.55 11.87
C ILE A 143 -27.34 12.43 10.61
N ALA A 144 -27.03 11.21 10.17
CA ALA A 144 -26.24 10.97 8.96
C ALA A 144 -27.01 11.41 7.70
N GLU A 145 -26.35 12.20 6.86
CA GLU A 145 -26.89 12.59 5.56
C GLU A 145 -26.42 11.61 4.47
N PRO A 146 -27.33 11.00 3.70
CA PRO A 146 -26.94 10.12 2.61
C PRO A 146 -26.27 10.93 1.48
N VAL A 147 -25.15 10.42 0.97
CA VAL A 147 -24.40 11.02 -0.14
C VAL A 147 -24.44 10.05 -1.33
N SER A 148 -24.75 10.57 -2.51
CA SER A 148 -24.70 9.81 -3.76
C SER A 148 -23.29 9.84 -4.36
N ILE A 149 -22.90 8.77 -5.04
CA ILE A 149 -21.62 8.71 -5.78
C ILE A 149 -21.57 9.69 -6.96
N ASP A 150 -22.73 10.14 -7.42
CA ASP A 150 -22.85 11.11 -8.52
C ASP A 150 -22.68 12.56 -8.05
N ASP A 151 -22.72 12.79 -6.74
CA ASP A 151 -22.54 14.10 -6.13
C ASP A 151 -21.04 14.42 -5.98
N GLU A 152 -20.44 14.82 -7.10
CA GLU A 152 -19.01 15.12 -7.18
C GLU A 152 -18.59 16.25 -6.24
N GLU A 153 -19.45 17.24 -6.01
CA GLU A 153 -19.16 18.36 -5.11
C GLU A 153 -19.05 17.89 -3.65
N LYS A 154 -20.02 17.09 -3.18
CA LYS A 154 -19.93 16.53 -1.82
C LYS A 154 -18.74 15.59 -1.65
N LEU A 155 -18.44 14.76 -2.65
CA LEU A 155 -17.25 13.88 -2.60
C LEU A 155 -15.95 14.69 -2.54
N LYS A 156 -15.86 15.80 -3.27
CA LYS A 156 -14.73 16.74 -3.17
C LYS A 156 -14.63 17.35 -1.78
N MET A 157 -15.74 17.80 -1.20
CA MET A 157 -15.76 18.33 0.17
C MET A 157 -15.28 17.31 1.21
N ILE A 158 -15.68 16.04 1.09
CA ILE A 158 -15.23 14.96 1.97
C ILE A 158 -13.71 14.77 1.83
N ALA A 159 -13.20 14.67 0.59
CA ALA A 159 -11.76 14.52 0.35
C ALA A 159 -10.95 15.72 0.87
N MET A 160 -11.44 16.95 0.65
CA MET A 160 -10.81 18.16 1.18
C MET A 160 -10.76 18.18 2.72
N THR A 161 -11.83 17.70 3.36
CA THR A 161 -11.90 17.61 4.82
C THR A 161 -10.81 16.67 5.35
N ALA A 162 -10.64 15.49 4.75
CA ALA A 162 -9.61 14.53 5.13
C ALA A 162 -8.16 15.02 4.90
N MET A 163 -7.95 15.99 4.01
CA MET A 163 -6.66 16.60 3.71
C MET A 163 -6.35 17.86 4.53
N THR A 164 -7.33 18.41 5.26
CA THR A 164 -7.16 19.64 6.03
C THR A 164 -6.33 19.39 7.29
N GLY A 165 -5.44 20.32 7.67
CA GLY A 165 -4.53 20.14 8.80
C GLY A 165 -3.36 19.20 8.53
N LYS A 166 -3.12 18.85 7.26
CA LYS A 166 -1.98 18.05 6.79
C LYS A 166 -1.12 18.88 5.83
N LYS A 167 0.12 18.46 5.58
CA LYS A 167 1.04 19.12 4.63
C LYS A 167 0.46 19.31 3.21
N ALA A 168 -0.51 18.47 2.82
CA ALA A 168 -1.20 18.54 1.54
C ALA A 168 -2.25 19.66 1.44
N GLU A 169 -2.50 20.42 2.51
CA GLU A 169 -3.56 21.44 2.56
C GLU A 169 -3.40 22.52 1.48
N SER A 170 -2.16 22.90 1.13
CA SER A 170 -1.86 23.91 0.11
C SER A 170 -2.30 23.52 -1.31
N GLY A 171 -2.47 22.22 -1.58
CA GLY A 171 -2.91 21.69 -2.87
C GLY A 171 -4.20 20.87 -2.78
N ARG A 172 -4.97 21.00 -1.69
CA ARG A 172 -6.12 20.12 -1.41
C ARG A 172 -7.20 20.15 -2.51
N ASP A 173 -7.43 21.30 -3.15
CA ASP A 173 -8.49 21.42 -4.17
C ASP A 173 -8.14 20.59 -5.41
N ALA A 174 -6.90 20.70 -5.88
CA ALA A 174 -6.40 19.92 -7.00
C ALA A 174 -6.33 18.42 -6.65
N LEU A 175 -5.81 18.08 -5.47
CA LEU A 175 -5.72 16.68 -5.03
C LEU A 175 -7.09 16.05 -4.82
N ALA A 176 -8.07 16.77 -4.26
CA ALA A 176 -9.42 16.28 -4.08
C ALA A 176 -10.09 15.96 -5.43
N ASP A 177 -9.91 16.82 -6.44
CA ASP A 177 -10.42 16.55 -7.80
C ASP A 177 -9.81 15.28 -8.40
N LEU A 178 -8.49 15.08 -8.25
CA LEU A 178 -7.81 13.88 -8.74
C LEU A 178 -8.27 12.61 -8.03
N VAL A 179 -8.39 12.65 -6.69
CA VAL A 179 -8.82 11.51 -5.88
C VAL A 179 -10.25 11.11 -6.19
N VAL A 180 -11.18 12.08 -6.26
CA VAL A 180 -12.59 11.79 -6.57
C VAL A 180 -12.73 11.17 -7.96
N LYS A 181 -12.00 11.68 -8.96
CA LYS A 181 -11.98 11.10 -10.31
C LYS A 181 -11.42 9.68 -10.32
N ALA A 182 -10.32 9.42 -9.60
CA ALA A 182 -9.71 8.10 -9.50
C ALA A 182 -10.65 7.08 -8.84
N VAL A 183 -11.24 7.45 -7.70
CA VAL A 183 -12.15 6.58 -6.93
C VAL A 183 -13.42 6.26 -7.72
N ARG A 184 -14.05 7.25 -8.37
CA ARG A 184 -15.25 7.03 -9.19
C ARG A 184 -14.98 6.11 -10.38
N GLN A 185 -13.79 6.19 -10.98
CA GLN A 185 -13.42 5.35 -12.11
C GLN A 185 -13.19 3.88 -11.71
N VAL A 186 -12.66 3.66 -10.50
CA VAL A 186 -12.36 2.32 -9.96
C VAL A 186 -13.55 1.68 -9.24
N ALA A 187 -14.55 2.47 -8.85
CA ALA A 187 -15.72 1.99 -8.13
C ALA A 187 -16.51 0.95 -8.94
N ASP A 188 -16.55 -0.29 -8.44
CA ASP A 188 -17.36 -1.35 -9.01
C ASP A 188 -18.76 -1.34 -8.37
N ARG A 189 -19.79 -1.38 -9.22
CA ARG A 189 -21.18 -1.53 -8.77
C ARG A 189 -21.44 -2.97 -8.37
N THR A 190 -21.93 -3.17 -7.15
CA THR A 190 -22.30 -4.48 -6.58
C THR A 190 -23.77 -4.47 -6.16
N ASP A 191 -24.36 -5.63 -5.92
CA ASP A 191 -25.80 -5.77 -5.58
C ASP A 191 -26.23 -4.99 -4.32
N GLY A 192 -25.27 -4.63 -3.45
CA GLY A 192 -25.50 -3.86 -2.22
C GLY A 192 -24.98 -2.42 -2.24
N GLY A 193 -24.48 -1.90 -3.37
CA GLY A 193 -23.93 -0.54 -3.48
C GLY A 193 -22.67 -0.46 -4.33
N TYR A 194 -21.66 0.26 -3.85
CA TYR A 194 -20.38 0.41 -4.54
C TYR A 194 -19.26 -0.17 -3.67
N ARG A 195 -18.34 -0.91 -4.29
CA ARG A 195 -17.12 -1.36 -3.66
C ARG A 195 -15.94 -0.75 -4.38
N VAL A 196 -15.07 -0.09 -3.62
CA VAL A 196 -13.82 0.47 -4.13
C VAL A 196 -12.69 -0.36 -3.55
N ASP A 197 -11.85 -0.88 -4.41
CA ASP A 197 -10.59 -1.49 -4.00
C ASP A 197 -9.47 -0.47 -4.16
N ILE A 198 -8.87 -0.07 -3.03
CA ILE A 198 -7.84 0.97 -2.98
C ILE A 198 -6.57 0.49 -3.71
N ASP A 199 -6.32 -0.82 -3.74
CA ASP A 199 -5.14 -1.40 -4.38
C ASP A 199 -5.13 -1.20 -5.89
N HIS A 200 -6.28 -0.88 -6.50
CA HIS A 200 -6.36 -0.54 -7.91
C HIS A 200 -5.90 0.89 -8.23
N ILE A 201 -5.70 1.75 -7.22
CA ILE A 201 -5.16 3.09 -7.40
C ILE A 201 -3.67 3.07 -7.07
N GLY A 202 -2.83 3.11 -8.11
CA GLY A 202 -1.38 3.25 -7.95
C GLY A 202 -1.01 4.69 -7.63
N VAL A 203 -0.24 4.91 -6.56
CA VAL A 203 0.28 6.22 -6.20
C VAL A 203 1.80 6.21 -6.36
N GLU A 204 2.30 6.99 -7.32
CA GLU A 204 3.74 7.18 -7.54
C GLU A 204 4.14 8.58 -7.09
N LYS A 205 5.20 8.66 -6.29
CA LYS A 205 5.67 9.90 -5.67
C LYS A 205 7.01 10.27 -6.29
N LYS A 206 7.11 11.46 -6.90
CA LYS A 206 8.39 11.98 -7.40
C LYS A 206 8.61 13.40 -6.93
N ALA A 207 9.82 13.63 -6.41
CA ALA A 207 10.22 14.94 -5.92
C ALA A 207 10.33 15.96 -7.06
N GLY A 208 9.96 17.19 -6.76
CA GLY A 208 10.13 18.35 -7.64
C GLY A 208 8.90 18.70 -8.45
N GLY A 209 8.81 19.98 -8.81
CA GLY A 209 7.56 20.61 -9.26
C GLY A 209 6.76 21.12 -8.06
N SER A 210 5.48 21.36 -8.27
CA SER A 210 4.52 21.74 -7.24
C SER A 210 3.45 20.66 -7.06
N ILE A 211 2.72 20.69 -5.94
CA ILE A 211 1.58 19.77 -5.72
C ILE A 211 0.53 19.89 -6.84
N ALA A 212 0.38 21.10 -7.40
CA ALA A 212 -0.53 21.36 -8.53
C ALA A 212 -0.10 20.68 -9.84
N ASP A 213 1.17 20.27 -9.97
CA ASP A 213 1.68 19.51 -11.12
C ASP A 213 1.40 18.00 -11.02
N SER A 214 0.67 17.57 -9.98
CA SER A 214 0.22 16.19 -9.82
C SER A 214 -0.81 15.84 -10.90
N VAL A 215 -0.73 14.64 -11.46
CA VAL A 215 -1.54 14.24 -12.62
C VAL A 215 -2.20 12.89 -12.38
N LEU A 216 -3.48 12.81 -12.75
CA LEU A 216 -4.21 11.54 -12.84
C LEU A 216 -3.96 10.93 -14.23
N VAL A 217 -3.49 9.70 -14.23
CA VAL A 217 -3.22 8.91 -15.42
C VAL A 217 -4.30 7.84 -15.54
N HIS A 218 -5.02 7.85 -16.67
CA HIS A 218 -5.97 6.81 -17.07
C HIS A 218 -5.23 5.52 -17.50
N GLY A 219 -4.61 4.86 -16.54
CA GLY A 219 -3.77 3.68 -16.71
C GLY A 219 -2.82 3.50 -15.53
N VAL A 220 -1.59 3.04 -15.78
CA VAL A 220 -0.63 2.71 -14.73
C VAL A 220 0.70 3.42 -14.98
N ILE A 221 1.32 3.88 -13.90
CA ILE A 221 2.67 4.46 -13.90
C ILE A 221 3.61 3.40 -13.32
N LEU A 222 4.74 3.17 -13.99
CA LEU A 222 5.78 2.28 -13.52
C LEU A 222 7.05 3.08 -13.28
N ASP A 223 7.61 2.99 -12.07
CA ASP A 223 8.93 3.53 -11.75
C ASP A 223 10.06 2.64 -12.32
N LYS A 224 10.02 2.50 -13.65
CA LYS A 224 10.96 1.74 -14.46
C LYS A 224 11.16 2.40 -15.82
N GLU A 225 12.39 2.36 -16.28
CA GLU A 225 12.79 2.78 -17.62
C GLU A 225 12.80 1.60 -18.60
N ARG A 226 12.90 1.92 -19.89
CA ARG A 226 13.11 0.90 -20.93
C ARG A 226 14.48 0.27 -20.77
N VAL A 227 14.56 -1.03 -21.02
CA VAL A 227 15.78 -1.82 -20.79
C VAL A 227 16.91 -1.51 -21.76
N HIS A 228 16.59 -1.13 -23.01
CA HIS A 228 17.60 -0.89 -24.05
C HIS A 228 17.39 0.46 -24.76
N PRO A 229 18.44 1.27 -25.00
CA PRO A 229 18.31 2.61 -25.59
C PRO A 229 17.76 2.60 -27.02
N GLY A 230 18.01 1.52 -27.77
CA GLY A 230 17.52 1.30 -29.13
C GLY A 230 16.02 0.95 -29.23
N MET A 231 15.34 0.73 -28.12
CA MET A 231 13.88 0.56 -28.10
C MET A 231 13.18 1.89 -28.38
N PRO A 232 11.93 1.89 -28.90
CA PRO A 232 11.17 3.13 -29.06
C PRO A 232 11.00 3.84 -27.70
N LYS A 233 10.94 5.17 -27.68
CA LYS A 233 10.56 5.93 -26.46
C LYS A 233 9.05 6.03 -26.29
N ARG A 234 8.31 5.88 -27.38
CA ARG A 234 6.88 6.14 -27.47
C ARG A 234 6.25 5.13 -28.42
N VAL A 235 5.23 4.42 -27.94
CA VAL A 235 4.48 3.41 -28.69
C VAL A 235 3.00 3.79 -28.67
N LYS A 236 2.44 4.07 -29.84
CA LYS A 236 0.99 4.32 -30.03
C LYS A 236 0.28 2.99 -30.31
N ASN A 237 -0.97 2.87 -29.86
CA ASN A 237 -1.77 1.63 -29.99
C ASN A 237 -0.99 0.42 -29.44
N ALA A 238 -0.62 0.51 -28.17
CA ALA A 238 0.16 -0.50 -27.49
C ALA A 238 -0.66 -1.78 -27.30
N ARG A 239 -0.07 -2.91 -27.73
CA ARG A 239 -0.45 -4.28 -27.43
C ARG A 239 0.59 -4.84 -26.45
N ILE A 240 0.18 -4.94 -25.19
CA ILE A 240 1.05 -5.14 -24.03
C ILE A 240 1.02 -6.62 -23.63
N ALA A 241 2.19 -7.27 -23.67
CA ALA A 241 2.38 -8.60 -23.11
C ALA A 241 2.82 -8.49 -21.64
N LEU A 242 2.08 -9.11 -20.73
CA LEU A 242 2.37 -9.16 -19.30
C LEU A 242 2.93 -10.55 -18.94
N ILE A 243 4.21 -10.63 -18.58
CA ILE A 243 4.92 -11.91 -18.44
C ILE A 243 5.51 -12.06 -17.03
N ASP A 244 5.18 -13.16 -16.35
CA ASP A 244 5.73 -13.56 -15.04
C ASP A 244 6.83 -14.66 -15.14
N ALA A 245 7.56 -14.63 -16.26
CA ALA A 245 8.75 -15.43 -16.49
C ALA A 245 9.95 -14.53 -16.81
N PRO A 246 11.17 -14.98 -16.46
CA PRO A 246 12.37 -14.31 -16.94
C PRO A 246 12.55 -14.61 -18.44
N LEU A 247 12.96 -13.61 -19.21
CA LEU A 247 13.46 -13.81 -20.57
C LEU A 247 14.97 -14.07 -20.51
N GLU A 248 15.33 -15.17 -19.86
CA GLU A 248 16.69 -15.59 -19.56
C GLU A 248 16.79 -17.11 -19.77
N ILE A 249 18.01 -17.60 -19.94
CA ILE A 249 18.26 -19.04 -20.09
C ILE A 249 17.91 -19.73 -18.76
N LYS A 250 16.93 -20.62 -18.82
CA LYS A 250 16.46 -21.34 -17.62
C LYS A 250 17.54 -22.32 -17.18
N LYS A 251 17.90 -22.26 -15.90
CA LYS A 251 18.64 -23.34 -15.26
C LYS A 251 17.74 -24.57 -15.13
N MET A 252 18.30 -25.76 -15.34
CA MET A 252 17.57 -27.00 -15.15
C MET A 252 17.21 -27.18 -13.67
N GLU A 253 16.02 -27.73 -13.38
CA GLU A 253 15.58 -27.98 -11.99
C GLU A 253 16.37 -29.10 -11.33
N THR A 254 16.93 -30.02 -12.12
CA THR A 254 17.82 -31.08 -11.67
C THR A 254 19.27 -30.67 -11.87
N ASP A 255 20.16 -31.11 -10.98
CA ASP A 255 21.60 -30.90 -11.11
C ASP A 255 22.11 -31.52 -12.42
N ALA A 256 22.31 -30.66 -13.42
CA ALA A 256 22.81 -31.03 -14.74
C ALA A 256 24.13 -30.28 -14.99
N GLU A 257 25.21 -31.03 -15.18
CA GLU A 257 26.50 -30.48 -15.58
C GLU A 257 26.74 -30.71 -17.07
N ILE A 258 27.04 -29.62 -17.78
CA ILE A 258 27.40 -29.68 -19.20
C ILE A 258 28.92 -29.88 -19.28
N ARG A 259 29.35 -31.02 -19.83
CA ARG A 259 30.77 -31.33 -20.04
C ARG A 259 31.16 -31.05 -21.49
N ILE A 260 31.87 -29.97 -21.69
CA ILE A 260 32.39 -29.56 -23.00
C ILE A 260 33.73 -30.28 -23.24
N THR A 261 33.79 -31.15 -24.26
CA THR A 261 34.99 -31.93 -24.59
C THR A 261 35.73 -31.44 -25.84
N SER A 262 35.13 -30.52 -26.62
CA SER A 262 35.79 -29.89 -27.77
C SER A 262 35.44 -28.41 -27.95
N PRO A 263 36.30 -27.61 -28.62
CA PRO A 263 36.01 -26.21 -28.95
C PRO A 263 34.76 -26.01 -29.82
N GLU A 264 34.44 -26.97 -30.69
CA GLU A 264 33.25 -26.92 -31.56
C GLU A 264 31.97 -27.06 -30.73
N GLN A 265 31.97 -27.91 -29.72
CA GLN A 265 30.84 -28.05 -28.78
C GLN A 265 30.60 -26.77 -28.00
N LEU A 266 31.67 -26.06 -27.61
CA LEU A 266 31.54 -24.76 -26.94
C LEU A 266 30.82 -23.74 -27.83
N ARG A 267 31.15 -23.67 -29.12
CA ARG A 267 30.48 -22.76 -30.07
C ARG A 267 29.02 -23.14 -30.28
N ALA A 268 28.74 -24.41 -30.53
CA ALA A 268 27.37 -24.89 -30.72
C ALA A 268 26.50 -24.61 -29.48
N PHE A 269 27.07 -24.74 -28.28
CA PHE A 269 26.37 -24.43 -27.04
C PHE A 269 26.00 -22.94 -26.93
N ILE A 270 26.94 -22.04 -27.21
CA ILE A 270 26.69 -20.58 -27.21
C ILE A 270 25.64 -20.20 -28.27
N GLU A 271 25.73 -20.78 -29.47
CA GLU A 271 24.76 -20.55 -30.54
C GLU A 271 23.36 -21.05 -30.16
N GLU A 272 23.25 -22.19 -29.48
CA GLU A 272 21.98 -22.73 -29.01
C GLU A 272 21.37 -21.85 -27.91
N GLU A 273 22.18 -21.38 -26.96
CA GLU A 273 21.75 -20.43 -25.92
C GLU A 273 21.16 -19.14 -26.54
N GLU A 274 21.84 -18.59 -27.55
CA GLU A 274 21.34 -17.43 -28.29
C GLU A 274 20.07 -17.76 -29.08
N MET A 275 19.98 -18.95 -29.67
CA MET A 275 18.81 -19.41 -30.41
C MET A 275 17.59 -19.52 -29.50
N ILE A 276 17.73 -20.05 -28.29
CA ILE A 276 16.64 -20.17 -27.30
C ILE A 276 16.09 -18.78 -26.96
N LEU A 277 16.97 -17.81 -26.66
CA LEU A 277 16.56 -16.44 -26.36
C LEU A 277 15.88 -15.76 -27.56
N LYS A 278 16.39 -16.02 -28.76
CA LYS A 278 15.78 -15.51 -29.99
C LYS A 278 14.39 -16.09 -30.23
N GLN A 279 14.19 -17.40 -30.04
CA GLN A 279 12.89 -18.05 -30.16
C GLN A 279 11.86 -17.47 -29.18
N MET A 280 12.28 -17.16 -27.95
CA MET A 280 11.43 -16.48 -26.97
C MET A 280 10.95 -15.11 -27.50
N VAL A 281 11.85 -14.30 -28.05
CA VAL A 281 11.50 -12.99 -28.61
C VAL A 281 10.65 -13.14 -29.87
N ASP A 282 10.98 -14.07 -30.77
CA ASP A 282 10.23 -14.33 -32.00
C ASP A 282 8.78 -14.76 -31.68
N LYS A 283 8.57 -15.52 -30.60
CA LYS A 283 7.21 -15.84 -30.12
C LYS A 283 6.45 -14.57 -29.73
N ILE A 284 7.04 -13.65 -28.96
CA ILE A 284 6.41 -12.37 -28.59
C ILE A 284 6.04 -11.55 -29.84
N VAL A 285 6.96 -11.48 -30.81
CA VAL A 285 6.75 -10.77 -32.07
C VAL A 285 5.62 -11.41 -32.88
N SER A 286 5.56 -12.75 -32.94
CA SER A 286 4.55 -13.49 -33.69
C SER A 286 3.12 -13.24 -33.19
N VAL A 287 2.96 -13.01 -31.89
CA VAL A 287 1.69 -12.69 -31.25
C VAL A 287 1.30 -11.21 -31.50
N GLY A 288 2.24 -10.40 -31.99
CA GLY A 288 2.03 -9.01 -32.36
C GLY A 288 2.18 -8.01 -31.22
N ALA A 289 2.79 -8.41 -30.09
CA ALA A 289 3.05 -7.49 -28.98
C ALA A 289 4.06 -6.41 -29.40
N ASN A 290 3.81 -5.16 -29.01
CA ASN A 290 4.73 -4.04 -29.25
C ASN A 290 5.26 -3.45 -27.92
N VAL A 291 4.71 -3.89 -26.79
CA VAL A 291 5.19 -3.59 -25.45
C VAL A 291 5.25 -4.89 -24.65
N VAL A 292 6.34 -5.10 -23.92
CA VAL A 292 6.55 -6.25 -23.04
C VAL A 292 6.86 -5.74 -21.64
N ILE A 293 6.13 -6.24 -20.65
CA ILE A 293 6.39 -5.94 -19.24
C ILE A 293 6.62 -7.27 -18.54
N CYS A 294 7.87 -7.48 -18.12
CA CYS A 294 8.29 -8.67 -17.40
C CYS A 294 8.40 -8.38 -15.91
N GLN A 295 7.80 -9.25 -15.10
CA GLN A 295 7.97 -9.22 -13.64
C GLN A 295 9.41 -9.59 -13.23
N LYS A 296 10.08 -10.41 -14.04
CA LYS A 296 11.45 -10.89 -13.81
C LYS A 296 12.45 -10.18 -14.73
N GLY A 297 13.69 -10.69 -14.79
CA GLY A 297 14.74 -10.13 -15.63
C GLY A 297 14.55 -10.42 -17.12
N ILE A 298 15.31 -9.71 -17.93
CA ILE A 298 15.42 -9.88 -19.39
C ILE A 298 16.91 -9.85 -19.69
N ASP A 299 17.42 -10.90 -20.32
CA ASP A 299 18.83 -11.03 -20.71
C ASP A 299 19.22 -9.99 -21.77
N ASP A 300 20.48 -9.55 -21.80
CA ASP A 300 20.97 -8.52 -22.72
C ASP A 300 20.84 -8.93 -24.20
N ILE A 301 21.01 -10.22 -24.50
CA ILE A 301 20.78 -10.76 -25.86
C ILE A 301 19.30 -10.62 -26.24
N ALA A 302 18.40 -10.99 -25.34
CA ALA A 302 16.95 -10.84 -25.56
C ALA A 302 16.54 -9.36 -25.70
N GLN A 303 17.14 -8.47 -24.91
CA GLN A 303 16.92 -7.02 -25.02
C GLN A 303 17.33 -6.49 -26.41
N HIS A 304 18.44 -6.95 -26.96
CA HIS A 304 18.89 -6.57 -28.31
C HIS A 304 17.92 -7.04 -29.40
N TYR A 305 17.44 -8.27 -29.30
CA TYR A 305 16.44 -8.80 -30.24
C TYR A 305 15.10 -8.06 -30.15
N LEU A 306 14.62 -7.75 -28.93
CA LEU A 306 13.43 -6.92 -28.72
C LEU A 306 13.59 -5.51 -29.29
N ALA A 307 14.77 -4.90 -29.13
CA ALA A 307 15.08 -3.59 -29.68
C ALA A 307 15.09 -3.60 -31.21
N LYS A 308 15.68 -4.63 -31.85
CA LYS A 308 15.64 -4.81 -33.32
C LYS A 308 14.22 -4.98 -33.84
N ALA A 309 13.36 -5.67 -33.09
CA ALA A 309 11.95 -5.83 -33.40
C ALA A 309 11.12 -4.55 -33.13
N GLY A 310 11.72 -3.50 -32.55
CA GLY A 310 11.03 -2.26 -32.22
C GLY A 310 10.05 -2.39 -31.05
N ILE A 311 10.24 -3.37 -30.17
CA ILE A 311 9.38 -3.63 -29.01
C ILE A 311 9.89 -2.83 -27.81
N TYR A 312 8.99 -2.15 -27.10
CA TYR A 312 9.29 -1.52 -25.82
C TYR A 312 9.30 -2.56 -24.71
N ALA A 313 10.37 -2.71 -23.95
CA ALA A 313 10.43 -3.69 -22.86
C ALA A 313 10.81 -3.08 -21.51
N VAL A 314 10.13 -3.56 -20.46
CA VAL A 314 10.40 -3.27 -19.05
C VAL A 314 10.70 -4.57 -18.33
N ARG A 315 11.75 -4.57 -17.49
CA ARG A 315 12.12 -5.72 -16.65
C ARG A 315 11.89 -5.42 -15.18
N ARG A 316 11.73 -6.47 -14.36
CA ARG A 316 11.62 -6.39 -12.90
C ARG A 316 10.48 -5.48 -12.43
N ALA A 317 9.32 -5.56 -13.08
CA ALA A 317 8.10 -4.90 -12.62
C ALA A 317 7.62 -5.53 -11.30
N LYS A 318 7.05 -4.74 -10.39
CA LYS A 318 6.48 -5.27 -9.14
C LYS A 318 5.24 -6.09 -9.46
N LYS A 319 4.99 -7.14 -8.68
CA LYS A 319 3.78 -7.98 -8.83
C LYS A 319 2.48 -7.16 -8.73
N SER A 320 2.42 -6.23 -7.77
CA SER A 320 1.30 -5.29 -7.61
C SER A 320 1.02 -4.47 -8.88
N ASP A 321 2.07 -4.07 -9.59
CA ASP A 321 1.93 -3.23 -10.78
C ASP A 321 1.50 -4.07 -11.99
N MET A 322 1.95 -5.33 -12.06
CA MET A 322 1.48 -6.29 -13.06
C MET A 322 -0.03 -6.54 -12.93
N GLU A 323 -0.54 -6.69 -11.71
CA GLU A 323 -1.97 -6.87 -11.45
C GLU A 323 -2.78 -5.62 -11.84
N LYS A 324 -2.28 -4.42 -11.52
CA LYS A 324 -2.88 -3.15 -11.96
C LYS A 324 -2.87 -3.02 -13.48
N LEU A 325 -1.76 -3.36 -14.14
CA LEU A 325 -1.63 -3.32 -15.60
C LEU A 325 -2.60 -4.28 -16.27
N ALA A 326 -2.73 -5.51 -15.75
CA ALA A 326 -3.67 -6.49 -16.26
C ALA A 326 -5.11 -5.95 -16.22
N ARG A 327 -5.51 -5.35 -15.09
CA ARG A 327 -6.84 -4.74 -14.94
C ARG A 327 -7.03 -3.49 -15.78
N ALA A 328 -6.02 -2.64 -15.90
CA ALA A 328 -6.11 -1.40 -16.67
C ALA A 328 -6.20 -1.70 -18.17
N THR A 329 -5.36 -2.61 -18.67
CA THR A 329 -5.20 -2.89 -20.10
C THR A 329 -6.10 -4.01 -20.61
N GLY A 330 -6.67 -4.80 -19.71
CA GLY A 330 -7.44 -6.01 -20.02
C GLY A 330 -6.59 -7.23 -20.38
N GLY A 331 -5.26 -7.12 -20.29
CA GLY A 331 -4.33 -8.21 -20.58
C GLY A 331 -4.28 -9.25 -19.46
N LYS A 332 -3.89 -10.47 -19.80
CA LYS A 332 -3.68 -11.56 -18.85
C LYS A 332 -2.20 -11.70 -18.51
N ILE A 333 -1.89 -11.92 -17.24
CA ILE A 333 -0.51 -12.22 -16.82
C ILE A 333 -0.21 -13.67 -17.19
N VAL A 334 0.80 -13.86 -18.04
CA VAL A 334 1.21 -15.17 -18.55
C VAL A 334 2.48 -15.61 -17.86
N THR A 335 2.47 -16.80 -17.26
CA THR A 335 3.65 -17.37 -16.59
C THR A 335 4.56 -18.11 -17.57
N ASN A 336 4.02 -18.80 -18.56
CA ASN A 336 4.78 -19.53 -19.57
C ASN A 336 4.70 -18.84 -20.93
N LEU A 337 5.84 -18.48 -21.49
CA LEU A 337 5.90 -17.74 -22.75
C LEU A 337 5.29 -18.49 -23.95
N GLU A 338 5.34 -19.82 -23.93
CA GLU A 338 4.79 -20.66 -25.00
C GLU A 338 3.27 -20.54 -25.11
N ASP A 339 2.60 -20.36 -23.97
CA ASP A 339 1.15 -20.20 -23.85
C ASP A 339 0.67 -18.80 -24.23
N LEU A 340 1.58 -17.87 -24.56
CA LEU A 340 1.22 -16.50 -24.93
C LEU A 340 0.44 -16.50 -26.25
N THR A 341 -0.82 -16.05 -26.19
CA THR A 341 -1.70 -15.90 -27.36
C THR A 341 -2.06 -14.43 -27.60
N PRO A 342 -2.57 -14.08 -28.80
CA PRO A 342 -2.98 -12.70 -29.10
C PRO A 342 -4.12 -12.20 -28.21
N GLU A 343 -4.91 -13.10 -27.64
CA GLU A 343 -6.03 -12.78 -26.75
C GLU A 343 -5.58 -12.36 -25.35
N ASP A 344 -4.38 -12.79 -24.94
CA ASP A 344 -3.81 -12.43 -23.64
C ASP A 344 -3.22 -11.00 -23.61
N LEU A 345 -3.06 -10.37 -24.78
CA LEU A 345 -2.46 -9.05 -24.89
C LEU A 345 -3.39 -7.94 -24.38
N GLY A 346 -2.87 -7.11 -23.49
CA GLY A 346 -3.53 -5.89 -23.05
C GLY A 346 -3.50 -4.81 -24.13
N THR A 347 -4.45 -3.87 -24.07
CA THR A 347 -4.50 -2.74 -25.00
C THR A 347 -4.41 -1.40 -24.26
N ALA A 348 -3.58 -0.49 -24.78
CA ALA A 348 -3.48 0.89 -24.31
C ALA A 348 -3.25 1.85 -25.50
N GLY A 349 -3.76 3.07 -25.43
CA GLY A 349 -3.57 4.05 -26.51
C GLY A 349 -2.13 4.52 -26.63
N LEU A 350 -1.43 4.68 -25.50
CA LEU A 350 -0.07 5.21 -25.49
C LEU A 350 0.78 4.62 -24.36
N VAL A 351 1.95 4.08 -24.72
CA VAL A 351 3.02 3.75 -23.77
C VAL A 351 4.23 4.61 -24.07
N GLU A 352 4.71 5.37 -23.09
CA GLU A 352 5.87 6.23 -23.27
C GLU A 352 6.76 6.32 -22.05
N GLU A 353 8.05 6.49 -22.30
CA GLU A 353 9.05 6.83 -21.28
C GLU A 353 9.02 8.35 -21.09
N VAL A 354 8.64 8.79 -19.89
CA VAL A 354 8.64 10.21 -19.51
C VAL A 354 9.71 10.43 -18.47
N LYS A 355 10.55 11.45 -18.70
CA LYS A 355 11.53 11.91 -17.73
C LYS A 355 10.86 12.92 -16.79
N ILE A 356 10.84 12.64 -15.49
CA ILE A 356 10.34 13.55 -14.46
C ILE A 356 11.48 13.77 -13.47
N GLY A 357 11.99 15.00 -13.41
CA GLY A 357 13.22 15.30 -12.69
C GLY A 357 14.42 14.61 -13.35
N GLU A 358 15.15 13.81 -12.59
CA GLU A 358 16.26 13.01 -13.10
C GLU A 358 15.85 11.58 -13.50
N ASP A 359 14.74 11.09 -12.96
CA ASP A 359 14.26 9.74 -13.17
C ASP A 359 13.47 9.59 -14.48
N LYS A 360 13.54 8.39 -15.06
CA LYS A 360 12.71 7.99 -16.19
C LYS A 360 11.69 6.97 -15.72
N MET A 361 10.43 7.21 -16.05
CA MET A 361 9.32 6.33 -15.71
C MET A 361 8.53 5.98 -16.96
N THR A 362 7.91 4.79 -16.94
CA THR A 362 7.05 4.33 -18.01
C THR A 362 5.60 4.67 -17.68
N PHE A 363 4.95 5.40 -18.58
CA PHE A 363 3.53 5.74 -18.48
C PHE A 363 2.74 4.88 -19.45
N VAL A 364 1.74 4.15 -18.93
CA VAL A 364 0.73 3.46 -19.73
C VAL A 364 -0.55 4.29 -19.64
N ARG A 365 -0.96 4.90 -20.76
CA ARG A 365 -2.09 5.85 -20.86
C ARG A 365 -3.14 5.37 -21.84
N ASP A 366 -4.32 5.97 -21.73
CA ASP A 366 -5.45 5.79 -22.64
C ASP A 366 -5.89 4.32 -22.73
N CYS A 367 -5.99 3.67 -21.58
CA CYS A 367 -6.65 2.37 -21.47
C CYS A 367 -8.16 2.53 -21.72
N LYS A 368 -8.80 1.60 -22.44
CA LYS A 368 -10.21 1.74 -22.86
C LYS A 368 -11.21 1.78 -21.69
N ASN A 369 -10.96 1.01 -20.64
CA ASN A 369 -11.75 1.05 -19.42
C ASN A 369 -10.84 0.69 -18.22
N PRO A 370 -10.02 1.63 -17.75
CA PRO A 370 -9.07 1.35 -16.70
C PRO A 370 -9.84 1.11 -15.41
N ARG A 371 -9.90 -0.14 -14.95
CA ARG A 371 -10.29 -0.48 -13.58
C ARG A 371 -9.17 -0.26 -12.57
N ALA A 372 -8.01 0.21 -13.03
CA ALA A 372 -6.89 0.63 -12.22
C ALA A 372 -6.34 1.96 -12.76
N MET A 373 -6.06 2.88 -11.84
CA MET A 373 -5.69 4.27 -12.13
C MET A 373 -4.36 4.60 -11.49
N GLY A 374 -3.58 5.50 -12.11
CA GLY A 374 -2.29 5.96 -11.59
C GLY A 374 -2.38 7.43 -11.19
N ILE A 375 -1.98 7.76 -9.96
CA ILE A 375 -1.83 9.14 -9.49
C ILE A 375 -0.34 9.41 -9.36
N LEU A 376 0.17 10.38 -10.13
CA LEU A 376 1.50 10.93 -9.92
C LEU A 376 1.40 12.10 -8.94
N ILE A 377 2.02 11.97 -7.77
CA ILE A 377 2.14 13.05 -6.79
C ILE A 377 3.50 13.71 -6.96
N ARG A 378 3.48 15.05 -7.08
CA ARG A 378 4.66 15.91 -7.15
C ARG A 378 4.72 16.84 -5.95
N GLY A 379 5.93 17.19 -5.50
CA GLY A 379 6.12 18.09 -4.35
C GLY A 379 7.55 18.16 -3.86
#